data_AF-A0A4R4LU99-F1
#
_entry.id   AF-A0A4R4LU99-F1
#
_cell.length_a   1.000
_cell.length_b   1.000
_cell.length_c   1.000
_cell.angle_alpha   90.00
_cell.angle_beta   90.00
_cell.angle_gamma   90.00
#
_symmetry.space_group_name_H-M   'P 1'
#
loop_
_entity.id
_entity.type
_entity.pdbx_description
1 polymer ?
#
loop_
_entity_poly.entity_id
_entity_poly.type
_entity_poly.pdbx_seq_one_letter_code
_entity_poly.pdbx_strand_id
1 'polypeptide(L)'
;MNALNEETRAVIDAVLEALAIPHAATVGHEETRAKILDERLSLTVVVLENVAMRGFDLAWSLECLRERLAEHPPTGYVTHDQAKERTAAGASWVEAVRRDGDGDGDPTDSEGGRR
;
A
#
# COMPACT_ATOMS: atom_id res chain seq x y z
N MET A 1 -9.13 -27.50 19.07
CA MET A 1 -8.33 -26.60 18.21
C MET A 1 -7.08 -26.24 18.99
N ASN A 2 -5.90 -26.61 18.51
CA ASN A 2 -4.66 -26.07 19.10
C ASN A 2 -4.58 -24.60 18.72
N ALA A 3 -4.51 -23.71 19.71
CA ALA A 3 -4.27 -22.30 19.47
C ALA A 3 -2.87 -22.11 18.89
N LEU A 4 -2.72 -21.20 17.93
CA LEU A 4 -1.40 -20.76 17.46
C LEU A 4 -0.62 -20.13 18.62
N ASN A 5 0.67 -20.44 18.72
CA ASN A 5 1.56 -19.77 19.67
C ASN A 5 1.76 -18.29 19.27
N GLU A 6 2.28 -17.49 20.19
CA GLU A 6 2.42 -16.04 20.01
C GLU A 6 3.41 -15.69 18.89
N GLU A 7 4.51 -16.41 18.78
CA GLU A 7 5.52 -16.22 17.72
C GLU A 7 4.93 -16.45 16.32
N THR A 8 4.18 -17.54 16.14
CA THR A 8 3.51 -17.86 14.88
C THR A 8 2.45 -16.82 14.56
N ARG A 9 1.69 -16.34 15.56
CA ARG A 9 0.73 -15.26 15.36
C ARG A 9 1.43 -13.98 14.92
N ALA A 10 2.54 -13.61 15.56
CA ALA A 10 3.30 -12.42 15.21
C ALA A 10 3.85 -12.46 13.77
N VAL A 11 4.34 -13.63 13.32
CA VAL A 11 4.78 -13.82 11.93
C VAL A 11 3.60 -13.68 10.97
N ILE A 12 2.47 -14.32 11.26
CA ILE A 12 1.27 -14.23 10.41
C ILE A 12 0.78 -12.78 10.33
N ASP A 13 0.70 -12.08 11.46
CA ASP A 13 0.25 -10.69 11.52
C ASP A 13 1.16 -9.79 10.69
N ALA A 14 2.49 -9.99 10.75
CA ALA A 14 3.44 -9.21 9.95
C ALA A 14 3.32 -9.50 8.44
N VAL A 15 3.08 -10.76 8.05
CA VAL A 15 2.84 -11.13 6.65
C VAL A 15 1.52 -10.54 6.15
N LEU A 16 0.46 -10.59 6.97
CA LEU A 16 -0.82 -9.97 6.65
C LEU A 16 -0.68 -8.45 6.55
N GLU A 17 0.04 -7.81 7.46
CA GLU A 17 0.32 -6.38 7.38
C GLU A 17 1.02 -6.03 6.06
N ALA A 18 2.00 -6.82 5.63
CA ALA A 18 2.70 -6.61 4.38
C ALA A 18 1.81 -6.78 3.13
N LEU A 19 0.98 -7.83 3.11
CA LEU A 19 0.30 -8.30 1.89
C LEU A 19 -1.19 -7.94 1.80
N ALA A 20 -1.87 -7.64 2.90
CA ALA A 20 -3.30 -7.30 2.95
C ALA A 20 -3.55 -5.85 2.49
N ILE A 21 -3.04 -5.51 1.31
CA ILE A 21 -3.16 -4.20 0.70
C ILE A 21 -4.52 -4.09 -0.01
N PRO A 22 -5.32 -3.04 0.25
CA PRO A 22 -6.64 -2.86 -0.35
C PRO A 22 -6.62 -2.95 -1.87
N HIS A 23 -7.71 -3.45 -2.46
CA HIS A 23 -7.83 -3.50 -3.92
C HIS A 23 -7.98 -2.11 -4.53
N ALA A 24 -7.34 -1.90 -5.68
CA ALA A 24 -7.44 -0.65 -6.41
C ALA A 24 -8.83 -0.49 -7.06
N ALA A 25 -9.33 0.73 -7.14
CA ALA A 25 -10.63 1.01 -7.75
C ALA A 25 -10.62 0.91 -9.29
N THR A 26 -9.44 1.07 -9.93
CA THR A 26 -9.29 1.11 -11.39
C THR A 26 -8.05 0.36 -11.83
N VAL A 27 -7.98 -0.01 -13.12
CA VAL A 27 -6.78 -0.61 -13.72
C VAL A 27 -5.56 0.32 -13.60
N GLY A 28 -5.74 1.63 -13.79
CA GLY A 28 -4.64 2.59 -13.63
C GLY A 28 -4.10 2.66 -12.19
N HIS A 29 -4.98 2.58 -11.20
CA HIS A 29 -4.57 2.47 -9.80
C HIS A 29 -3.94 1.12 -9.45
N GLU A 30 -4.33 0.05 -10.15
CA GLU A 30 -3.78 -1.27 -9.94
C GLU A 30 -2.28 -1.30 -10.25
N GLU A 31 -1.79 -0.51 -11.20
CA GLU A 31 -0.35 -0.40 -11.46
C GLU A 31 0.43 0.16 -10.25
N THR A 32 -0.11 1.20 -9.60
CA THR A 32 0.47 1.76 -8.37
C THR A 32 0.40 0.75 -7.23
N ARG A 33 -0.76 0.10 -7.05
CA ARG A 33 -0.96 -0.94 -6.04
C ARG A 33 0.01 -2.11 -6.24
N ALA A 34 0.20 -2.57 -7.47
CA ALA A 34 1.07 -3.68 -7.81
C ALA A 34 2.53 -3.38 -7.46
N LYS A 35 3.01 -2.16 -7.75
CA LYS A 35 4.36 -1.72 -7.35
C LYS A 35 4.55 -1.75 -5.84
N ILE A 36 3.60 -1.20 -5.09
CA ILE A 36 3.65 -1.19 -3.62
C ILE A 36 3.62 -2.62 -3.07
N LEU A 37 2.79 -3.50 -3.65
CA LEU A 37 2.71 -4.90 -3.25
C LEU A 37 4.03 -5.63 -3.51
N ASP A 38 4.67 -5.41 -4.65
CA ASP A 38 5.95 -6.01 -5.02
C ASP A 38 7.08 -5.60 -4.06
N GLU A 39 7.15 -4.32 -3.71
CA GLU A 39 8.12 -3.79 -2.73
C GLU A 39 7.91 -4.43 -1.35
N ARG A 40 6.66 -4.46 -0.85
CA ARG A 40 6.33 -5.03 0.46
C ARG A 40 6.51 -6.54 0.49
N LEU A 41 6.21 -7.24 -0.60
CA LEU A 41 6.48 -8.67 -0.75
C LEU A 41 7.99 -8.96 -0.67
N SER A 42 8.79 -8.19 -1.40
CA SER A 42 10.26 -8.34 -1.41
C SER A 42 10.85 -8.17 -0.01
N LEU A 43 10.41 -7.14 0.74
CA LEU A 43 10.82 -6.92 2.14
C LEU A 43 10.44 -8.11 3.04
N THR A 44 9.22 -8.62 2.88
CA THR A 44 8.71 -9.76 3.67
C THR A 44 9.54 -11.01 3.42
N VAL A 45 9.81 -11.33 2.14
CA VAL A 45 10.62 -12.49 1.76
C VAL A 45 12.01 -12.40 2.37
N VAL A 46 12.70 -11.26 2.21
CA VAL A 46 14.05 -11.06 2.75
C VAL A 46 14.09 -11.27 4.26
N VAL A 47 13.10 -10.77 5.00
CA VAL A 47 13.04 -10.93 6.46
C VAL A 47 12.79 -12.39 6.85
N LEU A 48 11.82 -13.06 6.21
CA LEU A 48 11.52 -14.46 6.50
C LEU A 48 12.70 -15.38 6.18
N GLU A 49 13.44 -15.11 5.10
CA GLU A 49 14.67 -15.83 4.76
C GLU A 49 15.78 -15.62 5.80
N ASN A 50 15.96 -14.39 6.29
CA ASN A 50 16.93 -14.10 7.35
C ASN A 50 16.62 -14.86 8.64
N VAL A 51 15.35 -14.95 9.02
CA VAL A 51 14.93 -15.75 10.19
C VAL A 51 15.13 -17.24 9.93
N ALA A 52 14.58 -17.76 8.83
CA ALA A 52 14.51 -19.19 8.58
C ALA A 52 15.88 -19.83 8.25
N MET A 53 16.73 -19.14 7.50
CA MET A 53 18.01 -19.71 7.02
C MET A 53 19.22 -19.20 7.79
N ARG A 54 19.19 -17.95 8.26
CA ARG A 54 20.37 -17.32 8.89
C ARG A 54 20.26 -17.27 10.41
N GLY A 55 19.13 -17.73 10.97
CA GLY A 55 18.90 -17.81 12.40
C GLY A 55 18.87 -16.45 13.08
N PHE A 56 18.46 -15.40 12.36
CA PHE A 56 18.31 -14.08 12.95
C PHE A 56 17.18 -14.09 13.99
N ASP A 57 17.31 -13.25 15.01
CA ASP A 57 16.31 -13.12 16.05
C ASP A 57 14.95 -12.75 15.45
N LEU A 58 13.91 -13.50 15.82
CA LEU A 58 12.58 -13.35 15.23
C LEU A 58 11.98 -11.99 15.61
N ALA A 59 12.06 -11.60 16.88
CA ALA A 59 11.43 -10.38 17.37
C ALA A 59 12.04 -9.14 16.70
N TRP A 60 13.37 -9.05 16.66
CA TRP A 60 14.11 -8.00 15.98
C TRP A 60 13.81 -7.97 14.48
N SER A 61 13.78 -9.14 13.82
CA SER A 61 13.52 -9.23 12.38
C SER A 61 12.11 -8.74 12.03
N LEU A 62 11.10 -9.05 12.86
CA LEU A 62 9.73 -8.57 12.66
C LEU A 62 9.58 -7.07 12.96
N GLU A 63 10.31 -6.53 13.93
CA GLU A 63 10.36 -5.08 14.18
C GLU A 63 10.96 -4.34 12.98
N CYS A 64 12.11 -4.79 12.47
CA CYS A 64 12.71 -4.25 11.26
C CYS A 64 11.78 -4.34 10.06
N LEU A 65 11.01 -5.42 9.91
CA LEU A 65 10.00 -5.52 8.85
C LEU A 65 8.95 -4.41 8.98
N ARG A 66 8.38 -4.20 10.16
CA ARG A 66 7.37 -3.15 10.37
C ARG A 66 7.90 -1.76 10.08
N GLU A 67 9.13 -1.46 10.53
CA GLU A 67 9.79 -0.19 10.21
C GLU A 67 9.93 0.01 8.69
N ARG A 68 10.37 -1.03 7.98
CA ARG A 68 10.48 -0.99 6.51
C ARG A 68 9.11 -0.86 5.85
N LEU A 69 8.09 -1.58 6.31
CA LEU A 69 6.73 -1.49 5.76
C LEU A 69 6.12 -0.09 5.96
N ALA A 70 6.48 0.63 7.03
CA ALA A 70 6.04 2.00 7.27
C ALA A 70 6.59 2.98 6.21
N GLU A 71 7.74 2.69 5.60
CA GLU A 71 8.31 3.47 4.50
C GLU A 71 7.63 3.22 3.16
N HIS A 72 6.87 2.13 3.04
CA HIS A 72 6.14 1.76 1.83
C HIS A 72 4.62 1.69 2.11
N PRO A 73 3.96 2.80 2.48
CA PRO A 73 2.57 2.78 2.91
C PRO A 73 1.62 2.32 1.78
N PRO A 74 0.53 1.58 2.09
CA PRO A 74 -0.44 1.10 1.11
C PRO A 74 -1.38 2.20 0.62
N THR A 75 -0.81 3.32 0.16
CA THR A 75 -1.51 4.56 -0.21
C THR A 75 -1.03 5.08 -1.56
N GLY A 76 -1.58 6.20 -2.03
CA GLY A 76 -1.17 6.81 -3.31
C GLY A 76 -2.01 6.39 -4.51
N TYR A 77 -3.05 5.60 -4.28
CA TYR A 77 -4.10 5.22 -5.24
C TYR A 77 -5.46 5.19 -4.53
N VAL A 78 -6.56 5.27 -5.28
CA VAL A 78 -7.90 5.14 -4.72
C VAL A 78 -8.29 3.67 -4.63
N THR A 79 -8.69 3.22 -3.44
CA THR A 79 -9.14 1.86 -3.21
C THR A 79 -10.58 1.68 -3.66
N HIS A 80 -10.97 0.45 -3.97
CA HIS A 80 -12.35 0.13 -4.34
C HIS A 80 -13.34 0.53 -3.23
N ASP A 81 -12.99 0.31 -1.96
CA ASP A 81 -13.85 0.66 -0.83
C ASP A 81 -14.01 2.18 -0.69
N GLN A 82 -12.93 2.94 -0.84
CA GLN A 82 -12.98 4.41 -0.88
C GLN A 82 -13.87 4.90 -2.03
N ALA A 83 -13.75 4.31 -3.23
CA ALA A 83 -14.59 4.68 -4.36
C ALA A 83 -16.07 4.36 -4.09
N LYS A 84 -16.38 3.20 -3.49
CA LYS A 84 -17.75 2.85 -3.10
C LYS A 84 -18.32 3.81 -2.08
N GLU A 85 -17.56 4.17 -1.06
CA GLU A 85 -17.97 5.14 -0.03
C GLU A 85 -18.28 6.50 -0.65
N ARG A 86 -17.43 6.98 -1.56
CA ARG A 86 -17.64 8.24 -2.30
C ARG A 86 -18.88 8.18 -3.18
N THR A 87 -19.11 7.08 -3.89
CA THR A 87 -20.34 6.88 -4.68
C THR A 87 -21.58 6.81 -3.79
N ALA A 88 -21.50 6.16 -2.63
CA ALA A 88 -22.59 6.14 -1.65
C ALA A 88 -22.88 7.54 -1.09
N ALA A 89 -21.88 8.41 -1.02
CA ALA A 89 -22.02 9.83 -0.69
C ALA A 89 -22.53 10.70 -1.85
N GLY A 90 -22.81 10.11 -3.03
CA GLY A 90 -23.42 10.80 -4.17
C GLY A 90 -22.46 11.20 -5.29
N ALA A 91 -21.17 10.90 -5.19
CA ALA A 91 -20.22 11.15 -6.27
C ALA A 91 -20.50 10.24 -7.48
N SER A 92 -20.32 10.75 -8.69
CA SER A 92 -20.24 9.89 -9.88
C SER A 92 -19.02 8.96 -9.78
N TRP A 93 -19.03 7.84 -10.52
CA TRP A 93 -17.89 6.91 -10.50
C TRP A 93 -16.56 7.60 -10.90
N VAL A 94 -16.61 8.49 -11.90
CA VAL A 94 -15.43 9.24 -12.37
C VAL A 94 -14.87 10.15 -11.27
N GLU A 95 -15.73 10.80 -10.47
CA GLU A 95 -15.29 11.59 -9.32
C GLU A 95 -14.81 10.72 -8.17
N ALA A 96 -15.51 9.62 -7.90
CA ALA A 96 -15.19 8.70 -6.81
C ALA A 96 -13.79 8.11 -6.94
N VAL A 97 -13.33 7.84 -8.17
CA VAL A 97 -12.00 7.30 -8.43
C VAL A 97 -10.90 8.36 -8.62
N ARG A 98 -11.18 9.66 -8.61
CA ARG A 98 -10.09 10.66 -8.71
C ARG A 98 -9.22 10.63 -7.45
N ARG A 99 -7.90 10.72 -7.60
CA ARG A 99 -7.01 10.87 -6.46
C ARG A 99 -7.10 12.29 -5.94
N ASP A 100 -7.04 12.45 -4.63
CA ASP A 100 -6.97 13.76 -4.01
C ASP A 100 -5.62 14.39 -4.40
N GLY A 101 -5.66 15.54 -5.07
CA GLY A 101 -4.48 16.22 -5.62
C GLY A 101 -4.26 16.10 -7.14
N ASP A 102 -5.11 15.37 -7.87
CA ASP A 102 -5.11 15.36 -9.35
C ASP A 102 -5.74 16.63 -9.97
N GLY A 103 -5.93 17.70 -9.18
CA GLY A 103 -6.64 18.91 -9.60
C GLY A 103 -5.85 19.72 -10.64
N ASP A 104 -6.52 19.98 -11.76
CA ASP A 104 -6.23 20.93 -12.84
C ASP A 104 -4.85 21.60 -12.78
N GLY A 105 -3.94 21.14 -13.63
CA GLY A 105 -2.95 22.05 -14.18
C GLY A 105 -3.71 23.15 -14.94
N ASP A 106 -3.88 24.30 -14.30
CA ASP A 106 -4.45 25.49 -14.92
C ASP A 106 -3.68 25.79 -16.22
N PRO A 107 -4.31 25.74 -17.41
CA PRO A 107 -3.64 25.99 -18.68
C PRO A 107 -3.23 27.45 -18.89
N THR A 108 -3.47 28.36 -17.94
CA THR A 108 -3.35 29.80 -18.16
C THR A 108 -1.93 30.39 -18.07
N ASP A 109 -0.88 29.58 -17.86
CA ASP A 109 0.52 30.07 -17.93
C ASP A 109 1.07 30.22 -19.37
N SER A 110 0.19 30.37 -20.36
CA SER A 110 0.54 30.70 -21.74
C SER A 110 0.03 32.10 -22.11
N GLU A 111 0.64 33.17 -21.59
CA GLU A 111 0.90 34.42 -22.34
C GLU A 111 1.51 35.52 -21.46
N GLY A 112 2.70 36.02 -21.85
CA GLY A 112 3.10 37.37 -21.45
C GLY A 112 4.60 37.67 -21.44
N GLY A 113 5.16 38.07 -22.59
CA GLY A 113 6.32 38.98 -22.55
C GLY A 113 7.40 38.78 -23.59
N ARG A 114 7.07 38.90 -24.88
CA ARG A 114 7.99 39.46 -25.86
C ARG A 114 8.48 40.83 -25.35
N ARG A 115 9.77 41.00 -25.07
CA ARG A 115 10.56 42.21 -25.36
C ARG A 115 12.03 41.85 -25.52
#